data_AF-A0A7C9FD72-F1
#
_entry.id   AF-A0A7C9FD72-F1
#
_cell.length_a   1.000
_cell.length_b   1.000
_cell.length_c   1.000
_cell.angle_alpha   90.00
_cell.angle_beta   90.00
_cell.angle_gamma   90.00
#
_symmetry.space_group_name_H-M   'P 1'
#
loop_
_entity.id
_entity.type
_entity.pdbx_description
1 polymer ?
#
loop_
_entity_poly.entity_id
_entity_poly.type
_entity_poly.pdbx_seq_one_letter_code
_entity_poly.pdbx_strand_id
1 'polypeptide(L)'
;MTIQALATLVHSIRPNPAQAAPLSGTRQYLHEATAGHSQPFGKAVYATNQNLGTWGDDAIPHWKARSYAHDAASVERGESSNSHAFAKSALQWASEGNLAGTVLNTCGMLASGAIDHQNRYRLAP
;
A
#
# COMPACT_ATOMS: atom_id res chain seq x y z
N MET A 1 14.19 1.92 15.76
CA MET A 1 12.98 1.18 16.17
C MET A 1 11.77 1.35 15.22
N THR A 2 11.83 2.17 14.16
CA THR A 2 10.70 2.41 13.23
C THR A 2 10.54 1.37 12.11
N ILE A 3 11.63 0.73 11.67
CA ILE A 3 11.62 -0.30 10.60
C ILE A 3 10.81 -1.56 11.04
N GLN A 4 10.84 -1.88 12.34
CA GLN A 4 10.08 -3.01 12.87
C GLN A 4 8.56 -2.81 12.79
N ALA A 5 8.04 -1.60 12.97
CA ALA A 5 6.59 -1.38 12.94
C ALA A 5 5.99 -1.59 11.53
N LEU A 6 6.70 -1.15 10.49
CA LEU A 6 6.28 -1.32 9.10
C LEU A 6 6.42 -2.78 8.66
N ALA A 7 7.49 -3.45 9.09
CA ALA A 7 7.63 -4.89 8.90
C ALA A 7 6.53 -5.67 9.64
N THR A 8 6.17 -5.30 10.86
CA THR A 8 5.10 -5.94 11.65
C THR A 8 3.72 -5.73 11.03
N LEU A 9 3.41 -4.55 10.49
CA LEU A 9 2.15 -4.29 9.79
C LEU A 9 2.05 -5.08 8.47
N VAL A 10 3.14 -5.16 7.70
CA VAL A 10 3.20 -6.00 6.49
C VAL A 10 3.17 -7.49 6.86
N HIS A 11 3.72 -7.86 8.01
CA HIS A 11 3.80 -9.24 8.49
C HIS A 11 2.52 -9.72 9.18
N SER A 12 1.67 -8.83 9.69
CA SER A 12 0.37 -9.17 10.29
C SER A 12 -0.72 -9.37 9.23
N ILE A 13 -0.49 -8.89 8.01
CA ILE A 13 -1.37 -9.05 6.85
C ILE A 13 -0.87 -10.24 6.01
N ARG A 14 -0.86 -11.44 6.60
CA ARG A 14 -0.50 -12.66 5.85
C ARG A 14 -1.68 -13.17 5.04
N PRO A 15 -1.52 -13.52 3.76
CA PRO A 15 -2.56 -14.23 3.02
C PRO A 15 -2.86 -15.58 3.70
N ASN A 16 -4.11 -16.03 3.66
CA ASN A 16 -4.50 -17.38 4.04
C ASN A 16 -4.35 -18.35 2.84
N PRO A 17 -3.30 -19.18 2.76
CA PRO A 17 -3.07 -20.03 1.59
C PRO A 17 -4.19 -21.07 1.35
N ALA A 18 -5.04 -21.34 2.34
CA ALA A 18 -6.16 -22.29 2.23
C ALA A 18 -7.40 -21.73 1.49
N GLN A 19 -7.44 -20.43 1.19
CA GLN A 19 -8.59 -19.73 0.60
C GLN A 19 -8.20 -18.92 -0.63
N ALA A 20 -7.40 -19.51 -1.51
CA ALA A 20 -7.02 -18.90 -2.79
C ALA A 20 -8.20 -18.88 -3.78
N ALA A 21 -9.19 -18.02 -3.52
CA ALA A 21 -10.16 -17.63 -4.53
C ALA A 21 -9.43 -16.82 -5.62
N PRO A 22 -9.83 -16.93 -6.90
CA PRO A 22 -9.33 -16.04 -7.95
C PRO A 22 -9.61 -14.58 -7.56
N LEU A 23 -8.61 -13.70 -7.70
CA LEU A 23 -8.81 -12.27 -7.49
C LEU A 23 -9.82 -11.73 -8.51
N SER A 24 -10.72 -10.83 -8.10
CA SER A 24 -11.50 -10.05 -9.07
C SER A 24 -10.61 -9.25 -10.02
N GLY A 25 -11.12 -8.88 -11.19
CA GLY A 25 -10.37 -8.14 -12.20
C GLY A 25 -9.70 -6.87 -11.67
N THR A 26 -10.35 -6.13 -10.77
CA THR A 26 -9.78 -4.92 -10.14
C THR A 26 -8.60 -5.26 -9.22
N ARG A 27 -8.73 -6.34 -8.45
CA ARG A 27 -7.66 -6.79 -7.55
C ARG A 27 -6.52 -7.43 -8.30
N GLN A 28 -6.79 -8.15 -9.39
CA GLN A 28 -5.77 -8.70 -10.27
C GLN A 28 -4.97 -7.56 -10.91
N TYR A 29 -5.64 -6.54 -11.45
CA TYR A 29 -4.97 -5.34 -11.95
C TYR A 29 -4.06 -4.70 -10.89
N LEU A 30 -4.56 -4.52 -9.67
CA LEU A 30 -3.77 -3.92 -8.60
C LEU A 30 -2.61 -4.83 -8.16
N HIS A 31 -2.81 -6.15 -8.16
CA HIS A 31 -1.79 -7.14 -7.84
C HIS A 31 -0.62 -7.05 -8.82
N GLU A 32 -0.91 -7.10 -10.11
CA GLU A 32 0.09 -6.98 -11.18
C GLU A 32 0.81 -5.63 -11.14
N ALA A 33 0.05 -4.54 -10.97
CA ALA A 33 0.59 -3.19 -10.95
C ALA A 33 1.45 -2.87 -9.72
N THR A 34 1.42 -3.71 -8.68
CA THR A 34 2.24 -3.53 -7.46
C THR A 34 3.19 -4.69 -7.20
N ALA A 35 3.17 -5.72 -8.05
CA ALA A 35 4.09 -6.84 -7.97
C ALA A 35 5.53 -6.36 -8.19
N GLY A 36 6.44 -6.78 -7.31
CA GLY A 36 7.86 -6.47 -7.44
C GLY A 36 8.28 -5.06 -7.00
N HIS A 37 7.35 -4.21 -6.54
CA HIS A 37 7.70 -2.91 -5.95
C HIS A 37 8.60 -3.09 -4.72
N SER A 38 9.67 -2.28 -4.65
CA SER A 38 10.62 -2.32 -3.55
C SER A 38 10.29 -1.31 -2.46
N GLN A 39 9.61 -0.22 -2.81
CA GLN A 39 9.28 0.85 -1.87
C GLN A 39 8.16 0.44 -0.90
N PRO A 40 8.22 0.92 0.37
CA PRO A 40 7.23 0.61 1.41
C PRO A 40 5.76 0.73 0.99
N PHE A 41 5.39 1.79 0.27
CA PHE A 41 4.00 2.02 -0.15
C PHE A 41 3.52 0.91 -1.10
N GLY A 42 4.25 0.64 -2.19
CA GLY A 42 3.90 -0.41 -3.15
C GLY A 42 3.84 -1.80 -2.49
N LYS A 43 4.79 -2.11 -1.61
CA LYS A 43 4.80 -3.38 -0.86
C LYS A 43 3.58 -3.54 0.05
N ALA A 44 3.19 -2.48 0.76
CA ALA A 44 2.03 -2.51 1.64
C ALA A 44 0.72 -2.69 0.84
N VAL A 45 0.59 -2.00 -0.30
CA VAL A 45 -0.56 -2.16 -1.20
C VAL A 45 -0.64 -3.60 -1.72
N TYR A 46 0.46 -4.15 -2.21
CA TYR A 46 0.52 -5.52 -2.71
C TYR A 46 0.11 -6.55 -1.64
N ALA A 47 0.67 -6.45 -0.43
CA ALA A 47 0.35 -7.35 0.68
C ALA A 47 -1.11 -7.24 1.12
N THR A 48 -1.63 -6.01 1.25
CA THR A 48 -3.03 -5.75 1.63
C THR A 48 -3.99 -6.29 0.58
N ASN A 49 -3.68 -6.07 -0.71
CA ASN A 49 -4.51 -6.55 -1.80
C ASN A 49 -4.58 -8.09 -1.84
N GLN A 50 -3.43 -8.77 -1.64
CA GLN A 50 -3.42 -10.23 -1.55
C GLN A 50 -4.22 -10.74 -0.36
N ASN A 51 -4.05 -10.16 0.82
CA ASN A 51 -4.77 -10.62 2.01
C ASN A 51 -6.27 -10.44 1.84
N LEU A 52 -6.75 -9.23 1.48
CA LEU A 52 -8.17 -8.98 1.29
C LEU A 52 -8.79 -9.83 0.17
N GLY A 53 -8.07 -9.99 -0.95
CA GLY A 53 -8.52 -10.85 -2.04
C GLY A 53 -8.64 -12.32 -1.63
N THR A 54 -7.76 -12.80 -0.75
CA THR A 54 -7.85 -14.17 -0.20
C THR A 54 -9.09 -14.35 0.67
N TRP A 55 -9.60 -13.30 1.30
CA TRP A 55 -10.85 -13.34 2.06
C TRP A 55 -12.10 -13.12 1.20
N GLY A 56 -11.95 -13.02 -0.13
CA GLY A 56 -13.05 -12.78 -1.06
C GLY A 56 -13.66 -11.38 -0.98
N ASP A 57 -12.99 -10.43 -0.34
CA ASP A 57 -13.36 -9.02 -0.44
C ASP A 57 -12.97 -8.56 -1.84
N ASP A 58 -13.93 -8.15 -2.67
CA ASP A 58 -13.69 -7.57 -4.01
C ASP A 58 -14.13 -6.09 -4.09
N ALA A 59 -14.35 -5.45 -2.93
CA ALA A 59 -15.00 -4.16 -2.81
C ALA A 59 -14.09 -2.96 -3.12
N ILE A 60 -12.84 -3.16 -3.57
CA ILE A 60 -11.99 -2.03 -3.94
C ILE A 60 -12.51 -1.37 -5.23
N PRO A 61 -12.85 -0.08 -5.20
CA PRO A 61 -13.31 0.60 -6.41
C PRO A 61 -12.20 0.70 -7.46
N HIS A 62 -12.55 0.58 -8.74
CA HIS A 62 -11.61 0.70 -9.85
C HIS A 62 -10.77 1.97 -9.80
N TRP A 63 -11.38 3.11 -9.47
CA TRP A 63 -10.66 4.39 -9.38
C TRP A 63 -9.58 4.35 -8.29
N LYS A 64 -9.85 3.66 -7.17
CA LYS A 64 -8.92 3.58 -6.06
C LYS A 64 -7.77 2.63 -6.37
N ALA A 65 -8.05 1.50 -7.01
CA ALA A 65 -7.02 0.61 -7.54
C ALA A 65 -6.09 1.34 -8.52
N ARG A 66 -6.63 2.16 -9.42
CA ARG A 66 -5.82 3.01 -10.31
C ARG A 66 -4.99 4.03 -9.55
N SER A 67 -5.55 4.71 -8.54
CA SER A 67 -4.79 5.65 -7.71
C SER A 67 -3.64 4.95 -6.99
N TYR A 68 -3.87 3.77 -6.42
CA TYR A 68 -2.82 3.00 -5.75
C TYR A 68 -1.70 2.57 -6.71
N ALA A 69 -2.06 2.05 -7.88
CA ALA A 69 -1.09 1.67 -8.92
C ALA A 69 -0.24 2.88 -9.36
N HIS A 70 -0.88 4.02 -9.62
CA HIS A 70 -0.21 5.25 -10.01
C HIS A 70 0.76 5.74 -8.92
N ASP A 71 0.28 5.83 -7.68
CA ASP A 71 1.06 6.36 -6.57
C ASP A 71 2.20 5.40 -6.20
N ALA A 72 2.00 4.09 -6.29
CA ALA A 72 3.07 3.10 -6.11
C ALA A 72 4.17 3.24 -7.17
N ALA A 73 3.80 3.45 -8.44
CA ALA A 73 4.76 3.68 -9.51
C ALA A 73 5.52 4.99 -9.34
N SER A 74 4.85 6.07 -8.92
CA SER A 74 5.49 7.37 -8.65
C SER A 74 6.49 7.29 -7.50
N VAL A 75 6.14 6.58 -6.41
CA VAL A 75 7.06 6.35 -5.29
C VAL A 75 8.24 5.47 -5.71
N GLU A 76 8.01 4.41 -6.50
CA GLU A 76 9.09 3.53 -7.00
C GLU A 76 10.11 4.28 -7.86
N ARG A 77 9.64 5.23 -8.69
CA ARG A 77 10.50 6.12 -9.50
C ARG A 77 11.16 7.25 -8.70
N GLY A 78 10.84 7.40 -7.41
CA GLY A 78 11.36 8.48 -6.57
C GLY A 78 10.74 9.86 -6.83
N GLU A 79 9.65 9.94 -7.60
CA GLU A 79 8.91 11.17 -7.89
C GLU A 79 8.01 11.61 -6.73
N SER A 80 7.68 10.66 -5.84
CA SER A 80 6.88 10.89 -4.65
C SER A 80 7.46 10.14 -3.45
N SER A 81 7.14 10.61 -2.24
CA SER A 81 7.56 9.95 -1.00
C SER A 81 6.50 8.94 -0.55
N ASN A 82 6.91 7.90 0.17
CA ASN A 82 5.99 6.89 0.70
C ASN A 82 4.94 7.52 1.62
N SER A 83 5.39 8.40 2.52
CA SER A 83 4.54 9.13 3.47
C SER A 83 3.51 9.99 2.76
N HIS A 84 3.88 10.66 1.66
CA HIS A 84 2.95 11.44 0.86
C HIS A 84 1.90 10.55 0.20
N ALA A 85 2.30 9.44 -0.43
CA ALA A 85 1.38 8.51 -1.07
C ALA A 85 0.38 7.88 -0.08
N PHE A 86 0.85 7.52 1.12
CA PHE A 86 -0.02 7.09 2.21
C PHE A 86 -0.96 8.20 2.70
N ALA A 87 -0.46 9.42 2.92
CA ALA A 87 -1.29 10.55 3.35
C ALA A 87 -2.42 10.85 2.35
N LYS A 88 -2.07 10.95 1.07
CA LYS A 88 -3.02 11.14 -0.04
C LYS A 88 -4.05 10.02 -0.06
N SER A 89 -3.62 8.77 0.10
CA SER A 89 -4.50 7.61 0.11
C SER A 89 -5.44 7.59 1.32
N ALA A 90 -4.98 8.07 2.49
CA ALA A 90 -5.80 8.22 3.68
C ALA A 90 -6.92 9.24 3.47
N LEU A 91 -6.60 10.41 2.90
CA LEU A 91 -7.58 11.46 2.61
C LEU A 91 -8.66 10.98 1.63
N GLN A 92 -8.27 10.28 0.56
CA GLN A 92 -9.22 9.70 -0.39
C GLN A 92 -10.14 8.65 0.24
N TRP A 93 -9.67 7.88 1.23
CA TRP A 93 -10.56 6.95 1.94
C TRP A 93 -11.45 7.67 2.95
N ALA A 94 -10.95 8.73 3.58
CA ALA A 94 -11.72 9.55 4.51
C ALA A 94 -12.89 10.23 3.80
N SER A 95 -12.68 10.74 2.57
CA SER A 95 -13.76 11.33 1.77
C SER A 95 -14.87 10.35 1.38
N GLU A 96 -14.55 9.05 1.36
CA GLU A 96 -15.49 7.96 1.06
C GLU A 96 -16.11 7.37 2.34
N GLY A 97 -15.78 7.90 3.52
CA GLY A 97 -16.23 7.34 4.80
C GLY A 97 -15.62 5.97 5.14
N ASN A 98 -14.57 5.53 4.44
CA ASN A 98 -13.92 4.25 4.72
C ASN A 98 -12.88 4.42 5.85
N LEU A 99 -13.32 4.18 7.08
CA LEU A 99 -12.48 4.34 8.28
C LEU A 99 -11.29 3.37 8.30
N ALA A 100 -11.49 2.11 7.89
CA ALA A 100 -10.44 1.10 7.86
C ALA A 100 -9.30 1.50 6.91
N GLY A 101 -9.66 1.91 5.68
CA GLY A 101 -8.71 2.43 4.70
C GLY A 101 -7.99 3.69 5.21
N THR A 102 -8.72 4.60 5.85
CA THR A 102 -8.14 5.83 6.42
C THR A 102 -7.09 5.53 7.49
N VAL A 103 -7.42 4.66 8.44
CA VAL A 103 -6.52 4.29 9.55
C VAL A 103 -5.29 3.57 9.03
N LEU A 104 -5.45 2.56 8.18
CA LEU A 104 -4.33 1.80 7.62
C LEU A 104 -3.33 2.72 6.89
N ASN A 105 -3.83 3.64 6.07
CA ASN A 105 -2.97 4.56 5.33
C ASN A 105 -2.35 5.62 6.25
N THR A 106 -3.05 6.09 7.28
CA THR A 106 -2.46 6.99 8.29
C THR A 106 -1.31 6.32 9.04
N CYS A 107 -1.47 5.05 9.44
CA CYS A 107 -0.40 4.27 10.05
C CYS A 107 0.79 4.10 9.09
N GLY A 108 0.53 3.80 7.82
CA GLY A 108 1.56 3.72 6.78
C GLY A 108 2.31 5.04 6.59
N MET A 109 1.61 6.18 6.61
CA MET A 109 2.20 7.51 6.53
C MET A 109 3.20 7.75 7.67
N LEU A 110 2.77 7.52 8.92
CA LEU A 110 3.61 7.72 10.10
C LEU A 110 4.84 6.79 10.09
N ALA A 111 4.63 5.53 9.73
CA ALA A 111 5.70 4.53 9.72
C ALA A 111 6.72 4.76 8.58
N SER A 112 6.27 5.26 7.43
CA SER A 112 7.13 5.49 6.26
C SER A 112 7.91 6.81 6.29
N GLY A 113 7.49 7.80 7.09
CA GLY A 113 8.21 9.08 7.22
C GLY A 113 9.68 8.92 7.62
N ALA A 114 10.00 7.92 8.45
CA ALA A 114 11.39 7.61 8.82
C ALA A 114 12.20 7.01 7.66
N ILE A 115 11.55 6.26 6.75
CA ILE A 115 12.19 5.64 5.59
C ILE A 115 12.41 6.67 4.49
N ASP A 116 11.45 7.58 4.28
CA ASP A 116 11.59 8.68 3.33
C ASP A 116 12.76 9.59 3.70
N HIS A 117 12.98 9.82 5.00
CA HIS A 117 14.17 10.54 5.48
C HIS A 117 15.45 9.82 5.04
N GLN A 118 15.55 8.50 5.21
CA GLN A 118 16.72 7.71 4.80
C GLN A 118 16.92 7.69 3.28
N ASN A 119 15.86 7.54 2.49
CA ASN A 119 15.92 7.55 1.02
C ASN A 119 16.40 8.91 0.49
N ARG A 120 16.04 10.02 1.14
CA ARG A 120 16.55 11.36 0.79
C ARG A 120 18.07 11.49 0.93
N TYR A 121 18.67 10.90 1.97
CA TYR A 121 20.14 10.92 2.14
C TYR A 121 20.86 9.96 1.19
N ARG A 122 20.17 8.96 0.64
CA ARG A 122 20.76 8.01 -0.30
C ARG A 122 20.86 8.55 -1.74
N LEU A 123 20.14 9.63 -2.03
CA LEU A 123 20.12 10.34 -3.32
C LEU A 123 20.81 11.71 -3.27
N ALA A 124 21.32 12.11 -2.10
CA ALA A 124 22.15 13.30 -1.97
C ALA A 124 23.62 12.93 -2.27
N PRO A 125 24.32 13.67 -3.15
CA PRO A 125 25.72 13.43 -3.48
C PRO A 125 26.68 13.68 -2.31
#